data_AF-A0A090LHB8-F1
#
_entry.id   AF-A0A090LHB8-F1
#
_cell.length_a   1.000
_cell.length_b   1.000
_cell.length_c   1.000
_cell.angle_alpha   90.00
_cell.angle_beta   90.00
_cell.angle_gamma   90.00
#
_symmetry.space_group_name_H-M   'P 1'
#
loop_
_entity.id
_entity.type
_entity.pdbx_description
1 polymer ?
#
loop_
_entity_poly.entity_id
_entity_poly.type
_entity_poly.pdbx_seq_one_letter_code
_entity_poly.pdbx_strand_id
1 'polypeptide(L)'
;MDTGNEIRKILEVTRIELTHHAENDNKHGIVKCLERLQQLLGNDVEEAVKLVNDGFVNVIQDKKSGRKVVRVSSRKSSKFYYLFPLINYCHCSQYQEFVINTKLKFMVCFD
;
A
#
# COMPACT_ATOMS: atom_id res chain seq x y z
N MET A 1 -12.10 23.94 0.60
CA MET A 1 -11.03 23.13 -0.01
C MET A 1 -11.00 21.83 0.75
N ASP A 2 -11.35 20.72 0.09
CA ASP A 2 -11.46 19.42 0.77
C ASP A 2 -10.08 18.76 0.80
N THR A 3 -9.40 18.86 1.95
CA THR A 3 -8.07 18.30 2.19
C THR A 3 -7.96 16.83 1.77
N GLY A 4 -9.06 16.06 1.86
CA GLY A 4 -9.09 14.66 1.40
C GLY A 4 -8.92 14.51 -0.12
N ASN A 5 -9.48 15.43 -0.91
CA ASN A 5 -9.32 15.41 -2.37
C ASN A 5 -7.91 15.81 -2.81
N GLU A 6 -7.26 16.71 -2.07
CA GLU A 6 -5.87 17.10 -2.35
C GLU A 6 -4.90 15.96 -2.05
N ILE A 7 -5.05 15.30 -0.89
CA ILE A 7 -4.26 14.11 -0.55
C ILE A 7 -4.46 13.02 -1.61
N ARG A 8 -5.70 12.77 -2.06
CA ARG A 8 -5.98 11.77 -3.10
C ARG A 8 -5.24 12.08 -4.41
N LYS A 9 -5.26 13.33 -4.87
CA LYS A 9 -4.54 13.74 -6.07
C LYS A 9 -3.03 13.54 -5.94
N ILE A 10 -2.45 13.88 -4.78
CA ILE A 10 -1.02 13.72 -4.55
C ILE A 10 -0.63 12.23 -4.58
N LEU A 11 -1.42 11.38 -3.93
CA LEU A 11 -1.21 9.93 -3.96
C LEU A 11 -1.30 9.36 -5.38
N GLU A 12 -2.26 9.84 -6.18
CA GLU A 12 -2.45 9.41 -7.56
C GLU A 12 -1.28 9.81 -8.47
N VAL A 13 -0.82 11.05 -8.39
CA VAL A 13 0.37 11.53 -9.11
C VAL A 13 1.60 10.72 -8.70
N THR A 14 1.78 10.51 -7.40
CA THR A 14 2.92 9.77 -6.87
C THR A 14 2.91 8.31 -7.35
N ARG A 15 1.73 7.68 -7.48
CA ARG A 15 1.57 6.34 -8.05
C ARG A 15 2.05 6.29 -9.51
N ILE A 16 1.63 7.25 -10.33
CA ILE A 16 1.97 7.29 -11.76
C ILE A 16 3.48 7.42 -11.92
N GLU A 17 4.11 8.35 -11.20
CA GLU A 17 5.55 8.56 -11.24
C GLU A 17 6.33 7.33 -10.73
N LEU A 18 5.88 6.73 -9.63
CA LEU A 18 6.50 5.53 -9.08
C LEU A 18 6.46 4.37 -10.07
N THR A 19 5.33 4.19 -10.77
CA THR A 19 5.17 3.16 -11.80
C THR A 19 6.12 3.41 -12.96
N HIS A 20 6.17 4.64 -13.47
CA HIS A 20 7.08 5.02 -14.54
C HIS A 20 8.55 4.82 -14.14
N HIS A 21 8.96 5.21 -12.94
CA HIS A 21 10.32 4.99 -12.47
C HIS A 21 10.65 3.52 -12.27
N ALA A 22 9.70 2.70 -11.80
CA ALA A 22 9.88 1.26 -11.66
C ALA A 22 10.04 0.55 -13.02
N GLU A 23 9.23 0.91 -14.02
CA GLU A 23 9.33 0.37 -15.39
C GLU A 23 10.67 0.69 -16.06
N ASN A 24 11.32 1.79 -15.66
CA ASN A 24 12.60 2.24 -16.20
C ASN A 24 13.81 1.92 -15.29
N ASP A 25 13.63 1.11 -14.23
CA ASP A 25 14.65 0.83 -13.20
C ASP A 25 15.34 2.11 -12.64
N ASN A 26 14.60 3.22 -12.61
CA ASN A 26 15.11 4.50 -12.12
C ASN A 26 15.03 4.56 -10.60
N LYS A 27 16.02 3.96 -9.93
CA LYS A 27 16.12 3.88 -8.47
C LYS A 27 16.07 5.24 -7.77
N HIS A 28 16.70 6.26 -8.35
CA HIS A 28 16.68 7.62 -7.79
C HIS A 28 15.27 8.23 -7.81
N GLY A 29 14.56 8.04 -8.91
CA GLY A 29 13.15 8.45 -9.03
C GLY A 29 12.25 7.74 -8.02
N ILE A 30 12.44 6.43 -7.85
CA ILE A 30 11.71 5.64 -6.84
C ILE A 30 11.94 6.19 -5.43
N VAL A 31 13.19 6.46 -5.05
CA VAL A 31 13.52 7.02 -3.72
C VAL A 31 12.84 8.37 -3.50
N LYS A 32 12.86 9.27 -4.48
CA LYS A 32 12.15 10.56 -4.39
C LYS A 32 10.64 10.42 -4.23
N CYS A 33 10.02 9.41 -4.86
CA CYS A 33 8.60 9.12 -4.64
C CYS A 33 8.37 8.64 -3.19
N LEU A 34 9.22 7.76 -2.67
CA LEU A 34 9.11 7.27 -1.28
C LEU A 34 9.31 8.38 -0.25
N GLU A 35 10.26 9.29 -0.44
CA GLU A 35 10.48 10.45 0.43
C GLU A 35 9.23 11.34 0.49
N ARG A 36 8.59 11.60 -0.65
CA ARG A 36 7.34 12.37 -0.72
C ARG A 36 6.19 11.67 0.00
N LEU A 37 6.06 10.35 -0.18
CA LEU A 37 5.08 9.56 0.57
C LEU A 37 5.35 9.62 2.06
N GLN A 38 6.62 9.54 2.49
CA GLN A 38 7.00 9.60 3.90
C GLN A 38 6.64 10.96 4.52
N GLN A 39 6.77 12.07 3.78
CA GLN A 39 6.32 13.38 4.26
C GLN A 39 4.80 13.45 4.49
N LEU A 40 4.00 12.70 3.73
CA LEU A 40 2.53 12.72 3.78
C LEU A 40 1.95 11.71 4.77
N LEU A 41 2.52 10.50 4.80
CA LEU A 41 2.00 9.34 5.53
C LEU A 41 2.88 8.97 6.74
N GLY A 42 4.01 9.65 6.92
CA GLY A 42 4.90 9.47 8.05
C GLY A 42 5.46 8.06 8.16
N ASN A 43 5.42 7.52 9.38
CA ASN A 43 6.04 6.25 9.75
C ASN A 43 5.44 5.03 9.03
N ASP A 44 4.23 5.15 8.46
CA ASP A 44 3.58 4.05 7.74
C ASP A 44 4.38 3.64 6.50
N VAL A 45 5.02 4.60 5.83
CA VAL A 45 5.86 4.34 4.64
C VAL A 45 7.16 3.65 5.04
N GLU A 46 7.78 4.09 6.13
CA GLU A 46 9.01 3.48 6.63
C GLU A 46 8.78 2.01 7.04
N GLU A 47 7.68 1.73 7.76
CA GLU A 47 7.34 0.36 8.14
C GLU A 47 7.01 -0.50 6.92
N ALA A 48 6.27 0.02 5.93
CA ALA A 48 5.98 -0.69 4.69
C ALA A 48 7.28 -1.05 3.93
N VAL A 49 8.23 -0.11 3.81
CA VAL A 49 9.53 -0.35 3.16
C VAL A 49 10.34 -1.39 3.94
N LYS A 50 10.38 -1.32 5.27
CA LYS A 50 11.08 -2.33 6.09
C LYS A 50 10.48 -3.72 5.90
N LEU A 51 9.15 -3.85 5.87
CA LEU A 51 8.49 -5.15 5.65
C LEU A 51 8.85 -5.76 4.29
N VAL A 52 8.98 -4.93 3.25
CA VAL A 52 9.43 -5.37 1.93
C VAL A 52 10.90 -5.81 1.97
N ASN A 53 11.78 -4.98 2.52
CA ASN A 53 13.21 -5.26 2.57
C ASN A 53 13.56 -6.52 3.38
N ASP A 54 12.82 -6.76 4.46
CA ASP A 54 13.00 -7.94 5.31
C ASP A 54 12.38 -9.22 4.69
N GLY A 55 11.76 -9.13 3.52
CA GLY A 55 11.15 -10.28 2.84
C GLY A 55 9.82 -10.75 3.45
N PHE A 56 9.16 -9.94 4.26
CA PHE A 56 7.85 -10.28 4.83
C PHE A 56 6.69 -10.10 3.84
N VAL A 57 6.92 -9.43 2.71
CA VAL A 57 5.91 -9.14 1.68
C VAL A 57 6.12 -10.03 0.46
N ASN A 58 5.09 -10.77 0.07
CA ASN A 58 5.09 -11.61 -1.13
C ASN A 58 3.85 -11.34 -1.99
N VAL A 59 4.03 -11.18 -3.30
CA VAL A 59 2.91 -11.08 -4.25
C VAL A 59 2.56 -12.49 -4.73
N ILE A 60 1.32 -12.91 -4.46
CA ILE A 60 0.79 -14.22 -4.83
C ILE A 60 -0.26 -14.02 -5.91
N GLN A 61 -0.23 -14.84 -6.95
CA GLN A 61 -1.29 -14.87 -7.94
C GLN A 61 -2.29 -15.99 -7.61
N ASP A 62 -3.56 -15.63 -7.41
CA ASP A 62 -4.61 -16.62 -7.24
C ASP A 62 -4.79 -17.41 -8.54
N LYS A 63 -4.64 -18.73 -8.46
CA LYS A 63 -4.66 -19.61 -9.64
C LYS A 63 -6.01 -19.65 -10.35
N LYS A 64 -7.12 -19.37 -9.64
CA LYS A 64 -8.47 -19.45 -10.19
C LYS A 64 -8.88 -18.15 -10.89
N SER A 65 -8.66 -17.02 -10.24
CA SER A 65 -9.07 -15.70 -10.75
C SER A 65 -7.97 -14.95 -11.49
N GLY A 66 -6.72 -15.41 -11.42
CA GLY A 66 -5.55 -14.72 -11.96
C GLY A 66 -5.17 -13.44 -11.21
N ARG A 67 -5.91 -13.08 -10.16
CA ARG A 67 -5.73 -11.82 -9.41
C ARG A 67 -4.47 -11.88 -8.55
N LYS A 68 -3.75 -10.77 -8.51
CA LYS A 68 -2.60 -10.59 -7.61
C LYS A 68 -3.10 -10.18 -6.22
N VAL A 69 -2.66 -10.90 -5.21
CA VAL A 69 -2.92 -10.66 -3.79
C VAL A 69 -1.58 -10.48 -3.09
N VAL A 70 -1.50 -9.53 -2.17
CA VAL A 70 -0.28 -9.29 -1.41
C VAL A 70 -0.41 -10.03 -0.08
N ARG A 71 0.53 -10.94 0.19
CA ARG A 71 0.64 -11.65 1.46
C ARG A 71 1.72 -10.98 2.31
N VAL A 72 1.35 -10.57 3.51
CA VAL A 72 2.28 -9.97 4.49
C VAL A 72 2.40 -10.91 5.68
N SER A 73 3.61 -11.38 5.97
CA SER A 73 3.88 -12.26 7.11
C SER A 73 4.17 -11.44 8.37
N SER A 74 3.69 -11.91 9.52
CA SER A 74 3.93 -11.24 10.80
C SER A 74 5.38 -11.47 11.27
N ARG A 75 6.03 -10.41 11.78
CA ARG A 75 7.36 -10.51 12.40
C ARG A 75 7.36 -11.30 13.71
N LYS A 76 6.25 -11.29 14.44
CA LYS A 76 6.14 -11.79 15.82
C LYS A 76 5.37 -13.11 15.95
N SER A 77 4.77 -13.59 14.87
CA SER A 77 3.95 -14.80 14.88
C SER A 77 3.99 -15.49 13.52
N SER A 78 3.64 -16.77 13.48
CA SER A 78 3.47 -17.53 12.24
C SER A 78 2.22 -17.12 11.43
N LYS A 79 1.55 -16.02 11.79
CA LYS A 79 0.38 -15.49 11.09
C LYS A 79 0.79 -14.71 9.84
N PHE A 80 -0.13 -14.66 8.88
CA PHE A 80 -0.02 -13.82 7.70
C PHE A 80 -1.35 -13.11 7.44
N TYR A 81 -1.27 -11.99 6.75
CA TYR A 81 -2.40 -11.17 6.34
C TYR A 81 -2.44 -11.09 4.82
N TYR A 82 -3.65 -11.06 4.28
CA TYR A 82 -3.88 -10.79 2.87
C TYR A 82 -4.33 -9.35 2.70
N LEU A 83 -3.63 -8.65 1.83
CA LEU A 83 -4.00 -7.35 1.30
C LEU A 83 -4.50 -7.55 -0.14
N PHE A 84 -5.65 -6.96 -0.44
CA PHE A 84 -6.31 -6.97 -1.72
C PHE A 84 -6.33 -5.53 -2.26
N PRO A 85 -5.27 -5.09 -2.96
CA PRO A 85 -5.11 -3.69 -3.35
C PRO A 85 -6.28 -3.16 -4.17
N LEU A 86 -6.80 -3.96 -5.12
CA LEU A 86 -7.89 -3.56 -6.04
C LEU A 86 -9.18 -3.13 -5.35
N ILE A 87 -9.46 -3.68 -4.17
CA ILE A 87 -10.66 -3.36 -3.38
C ILE A 87 -10.30 -2.65 -2.07
N ASN A 88 -9.06 -2.18 -1.96
CA ASN A 88 -8.50 -1.51 -0.80
C ASN A 88 -8.83 -2.21 0.54
N TYR A 89 -8.67 -3.54 0.60
CA TYR A 89 -9.04 -4.35 1.78
C TYR A 89 -7.84 -5.08 2.38
N CYS A 90 -7.74 -5.06 3.71
CA CYS A 90 -6.77 -5.85 4.47
C CYS A 90 -7.45 -6.61 5.61
N HIS A 91 -7.05 -7.87 5.82
CA HIS A 91 -7.60 -8.70 6.91
C HIS A 91 -6.94 -8.44 8.28
N CYS A 92 -6.06 -7.43 8.42
CA CYS A 92 -5.46 -7.13 9.72
C CYS A 92 -6.45 -6.45 10.66
N SER A 93 -6.29 -6.66 11.97
CA SER A 93 -7.15 -6.07 13.00
C SER A 93 -7.11 -4.54 12.96
N GLN A 94 -5.95 -3.94 12.67
CA GLN A 94 -5.79 -2.49 12.54
C GLN A 94 -6.69 -1.91 11.43
N TYR A 95 -6.78 -2.57 10.27
CA TYR A 95 -7.66 -2.15 9.18
C TYR A 95 -9.13 -2.32 9.58
N GLN A 96 -9.49 -3.44 10.21
CA GLN A 96 -10.84 -3.67 10.69
C GLN A 96 -11.25 -2.63 11.73
N GLU A 97 -10.41 -2.35 12.71
CA GLU A 97 -10.62 -1.33 13.74
C GLU A 97 -10.74 0.06 13.13
N PHE A 98 -9.88 0.43 12.17
CA PHE A 98 -9.97 1.72 11.47
C PHE A 98 -11.29 1.86 10.71
N VAL A 99 -11.67 0.88 9.89
CA VAL A 99 -12.91 0.94 9.10
C VAL A 99 -14.15 0.94 10.00
N ILE A 100 -14.17 0.10 11.04
CA ILE A 100 -15.29 -0.03 11.97
C ILE A 100 -15.43 1.24 12.84
N ASN A 101 -14.34 1.70 13.46
CA ASN A 101 -14.40 2.80 14.42
C ASN A 101 -14.61 4.15 13.73
N THR A 102 -14.04 4.35 12.54
CA THR A 102 -14.16 5.63 11.84
C THR A 102 -15.36 5.68 10.90
N LYS A 103 -16.12 4.58 10.72
CA LYS A 103 -17.22 4.43 9.75
C LYS A 103 -16.85 4.89 8.33
N LEU A 104 -15.57 4.86 8.00
CA LEU A 104 -15.06 5.37 6.74
C LEU A 104 -15.20 4.30 5.66
N LYS A 105 -16.04 4.56 4.66
CA LYS A 105 -16.01 3.82 3.40
C LYS A 105 -14.86 4.36 2.54
N PHE A 106 -13.62 4.06 2.89
CA PHE A 106 -12.49 4.31 1.99
C PHE A 106 -12.43 3.22 0.92
N MET A 107 -13.34 3.29 -0.06
CA MET A 107 -13.13 2.62 -1.35
C MET A 107 -12.24 3.53 -2.20
N VAL A 108 -10.93 3.29 -2.15
CA VAL A 108 -10.08 3.69 -3.27
C VAL A 108 -10.18 2.53 -4.25
N CYS A 109 -11.11 2.64 -5.20
CA CYS A 109 -11.10 1.75 -6.35
C CYS A 109 -9.87 2.10 -7.18
N PHE A 110 -9.01 1.12 -7.41
CA PHE A 110 -7.95 1.23 -8.39
C PHE A 110 -8.46 0.55 -9.66
N ASP A 111 -8.82 1.36 -10.66
CA ASP A 111 -9.07 0.89 -12.02
C ASP A 111 -7.76 0.39 -12.67
#